data_AF-A0A0Q5QUQ6-F1
#
_entry.id   AF-A0A0Q5QUQ6-F1
#
_cell.length_a   1.000
_cell.length_b   1.000
_cell.length_c   1.000
_cell.angle_alpha   90.00
_cell.angle_beta   90.00
_cell.angle_gamma   90.00
#
_symmetry.space_group_name_H-M   'P 1'
#
loop_
_entity.id
_entity.type
_entity.pdbx_description
1 polymer ?
#
loop_
_entity_poly.entity_id
_entity_poly.type
_entity_poly.pdbx_seq_one_letter_code
_entity_poly.pdbx_strand_id
1 'polypeptide(L)' 'MTMLSLRLSRALSQGRAVQHEPHSRASLLATLLRKRAAAHNVGAEELEALLREQILWSLPMQRDGDPSAE' A
#
# COMPACT_ATOMS: atom_id res chain seq x y z
N MET A 1 -16.65 0.28 24.62
CA MET A 1 -15.56 -0.15 23.71
C MET A 1 -15.69 -1.65 23.51
N THR A 2 -16.01 -2.11 22.31
CA THR A 2 -16.29 -3.53 22.04
C THR A 2 -14.99 -4.34 21.96
N MET A 3 -15.01 -5.61 22.37
CA MET A 3 -13.82 -6.48 22.34
C MET A 3 -13.22 -6.66 20.92
N LEU A 4 -14.07 -6.49 19.90
CA LEU A 4 -13.72 -6.60 18.49
C LEU A 4 -12.82 -5.44 18.04
N SER A 5 -13.05 -4.22 18.52
CA SER A 5 -12.21 -3.06 18.18
C SER A 5 -10.82 -3.16 18.78
N LEU A 6 -10.68 -3.72 19.98
CA LEU A 6 -9.38 -3.95 20.63
C LEU A 6 -8.54 -5.00 19.88
N ARG A 7 -9.16 -6.07 19.38
CA ARG A 7 -8.48 -7.09 18.59
C ARG A 7 -8.05 -6.57 17.23
N LEU A 8 -8.90 -5.79 16.56
CA LEU A 8 -8.57 -5.14 15.30
C LEU A 8 -7.41 -4.13 15.47
N SER A 9 -7.49 -3.25 16.47
CA SER A 9 -6.42 -2.29 16.76
C SER A 9 -5.10 -2.99 17.08
N ARG A 10 -5.13 -4.07 17.86
CA ARG A 10 -3.91 -4.86 18.18
C ARG A 10 -3.33 -5.55 16.96
N ALA A 11 -4.17 -6.12 16.10
CA ALA A 11 -3.73 -6.72 14.83
C ALA A 11 -3.12 -5.66 13.89
N LEU A 12 -3.72 -4.47 13.81
CA LEU A 12 -3.17 -3.34 13.03
C LEU A 12 -1.83 -2.84 13.60
N SER A 13 -1.70 -2.71 14.92
CA SER A 13 -0.45 -2.31 15.56
C SER A 13 0.65 -3.34 15.37
N GLN A 14 0.34 -4.64 15.46
CA GLN A 14 1.31 -5.71 15.20
C GLN A 14 1.71 -5.77 13.72
N GLY A 15 0.77 -5.60 12.80
CA GLY A 15 1.05 -5.50 11.36
C GLY A 15 1.92 -4.29 10.99
N ARG A 16 1.86 -3.20 11.77
CA ARG A 16 2.73 -2.02 11.60
C ARG A 16 4.08 -2.15 12.28
N ALA A 17 4.18 -2.88 13.38
CA ALA A 17 5.43 -3.08 14.14
C ALA A 17 6.44 -3.99 13.43
N VAL A 18 5.99 -4.86 12.53
CA VAL A 18 6.84 -5.77 11.74
C VAL A 18 7.25 -5.15 10.39
N GLN A 19 7.03 -3.85 10.19
CA GLN A 19 7.40 -3.22 8.93
C GLN A 19 8.92 -3.05 8.85
N HIS A 20 9.56 -4.04 8.21
CA HIS A 20 10.79 -3.82 7.46
C HIS A 20 10.57 -2.55 6.64
N GLU A 21 11.32 -1.50 6.96
CA GLU A 21 11.32 -0.29 6.17
C GLU A 21 11.59 -0.71 4.71
N PRO A 22 10.77 -0.29 3.73
CA PRO A 22 10.97 -0.72 2.36
C PRO A 22 12.36 -0.28 1.91
N HIS A 23 13.24 -1.24 1.64
CA HIS A 23 14.65 -0.98 1.33
C HIS A 23 14.81 -0.23 -0.01
N SER A 24 13.75 -0.18 -0.82
CA SER A 24 13.69 0.55 -2.08
C SER A 24 12.25 0.86 -2.51
N ARG A 25 12.07 1.84 -3.39
CA ARG A 25 10.75 2.17 -4.00
C ARG A 25 10.14 0.95 -4.70
N ALA A 26 10.96 0.15 -5.39
CA ALA A 26 10.51 -1.08 -6.02
C ALA A 26 9.95 -2.09 -5.01
N SER A 27 10.61 -2.24 -3.84
CA SER A 27 10.13 -3.13 -2.78
C SER A 27 8.82 -2.67 -2.15
N LEU A 28 8.63 -1.35 -2.02
CA LEU A 28 7.37 -0.76 -1.57
C LEU A 28 6.25 -1.04 -2.58
N LEU A 29 6.50 -0.78 -3.87
CA LEU A 29 5.53 -1.02 -4.94
C LEU A 29 5.12 -2.50 -5.00
N ALA A 30 6.08 -3.42 -4.96
CA ALA A 30 5.81 -4.86 -4.92
C ALA A 30 4.97 -5.27 -3.70
N THR A 31 5.14 -4.59 -2.56
CA THR A 31 4.34 -4.82 -1.36
C THR A 31 2.91 -4.29 -1.51
N LEU A 32 2.73 -3.09 -2.06
CA LEU A 32 1.41 -2.52 -2.32
C LEU A 32 0.62 -3.33 -3.35
N LEU A 33 1.27 -3.80 -4.42
CA LEU A 33 0.64 -4.65 -5.43
C LEU A 33 0.17 -5.99 -4.85
N ARG A 34 0.97 -6.63 -3.99
CA ARG A 34 0.57 -7.85 -3.29
C ARG A 34 -0.63 -7.62 -2.36
N LYS A 35 -0.64 -6.51 -1.62
CA LYS A 35 -1.79 -6.12 -0.78
C LYS A 35 -3.05 -5.90 -1.61
N ARG A 36 -2.94 -5.28 -2.79
CA ARG A 36 -4.07 -5.06 -3.69
C ARG A 36 -4.63 -6.38 -4.23
N ALA A 37 -3.76 -7.31 -4.65
CA ALA A 37 -4.19 -8.63 -5.10
C ALA A 37 -4.94 -9.39 -3.99
N ALA A 38 -4.45 -9.32 -2.74
CA ALA A 38 -5.14 -9.90 -1.60
C ALA A 38 -6.51 -9.24 -1.35
N ALA A 39 -6.61 -7.91 -1.41
CA ALA A 39 -7.86 -7.17 -1.25
C ALA A 39 -8.90 -7.56 -2.31
N HIS A 40 -8.49 -7.63 -3.58
CA HIS A 40 -9.33 -8.08 -4.68
C HIS A 40 -9.84 -9.52 -4.45
N ASN A 41 -8.95 -10.44 -4.05
CA ASN A 41 -9.31 -11.85 -3.84
C ASN A 41 -10.32 -12.07 -2.70
N VAL A 42 -10.37 -11.17 -1.72
CA VAL A 42 -11.33 -11.24 -0.61
C VAL A 42 -12.55 -10.33 -0.80
N GLY A 43 -12.67 -9.66 -1.94
CA GLY A 43 -13.78 -8.75 -2.25
C GLY A 43 -13.78 -7.45 -1.43
N ALA A 44 -12.62 -7.01 -0.93
CA ALA A 44 -12.50 -5.78 -0.14
C ALA A 44 -12.34 -4.55 -1.05
N GLU A 45 -13.42 -4.16 -1.74
CA GLU A 45 -13.42 -3.14 -2.80
C GLU A 45 -12.90 -1.77 -2.34
N GLU A 46 -13.32 -1.29 -1.16
CA GLU A 46 -12.86 -0.01 -0.61
C GLU A 46 -11.35 -0.01 -0.32
N LEU A 47 -10.85 -1.12 0.22
CA LEU A 47 -9.41 -1.29 0.47
C LEU A 47 -8.63 -1.39 -0.85
N GLU A 48 -9.18 -2.09 -1.84
CA GLU A 48 -8.57 -2.17 -3.17
C GLU A 48 -8.47 -0.79 -3.83
N ALA A 49 -9.54 0.01 -3.77
CA ALA A 49 -9.57 1.37 -4.29
C ALA A 49 -8.52 2.27 -3.62
N LEU A 50 -8.42 2.22 -2.29
CA LEU A 50 -7.42 3.00 -1.54
C LEU A 50 -5.99 2.59 -1.91
N LEU A 51 -5.73 1.29 -2.03
CA LEU A 51 -4.42 0.78 -2.45
C LEU A 51 -4.07 1.18 -3.88
N ARG A 52 -5.06 1.25 -4.78
CA ARG A 52 -4.88 1.72 -6.17
C ARG A 52 -4.44 3.18 -6.21
N GLU A 53 -5.11 4.05 -5.45
CA GLU A 53 -4.73 5.47 -5.34
C GLU A 53 -3.32 5.63 -4.76
N GLN A 54 -3.00 4.90 -3.70
CA GLN A 54 -1.66 4.92 -3.11
C GLN A 54 -0.58 4.45 -4.09
N ILE A 55 -0.86 3.44 -4.92
CA ILE A 55 0.05 3.00 -5.97
C ILE A 55 0.26 4.10 -7.00
N LEU A 56 -0.83 4.72 -7.50
CA LEU A 56 -0.75 5.80 -8.47
C LEU A 56 0.12 6.97 -7.98
N TRP A 57 -0.04 7.36 -6.71
CA TRP A 57 0.76 8.41 -6.09
C TRP A 57 2.24 8.04 -5.93
N SER A 58 2.57 6.75 -5.88
CA SER A 58 3.94 6.26 -5.71
C SER A 58 4.73 6.11 -7.02
N LEU A 59 4.03 6.11 -8.17
CA LEU A 59 4.65 5.98 -9.47
C LEU A 59 5.22 7.33 -9.93
N PRO A 60 6.40 7.35 -10.57
CA PRO A 60 6.87 8.56 -11.22
C PRO A 60 5.89 8.92 -12.33
N MET A 61 5.17 10.04 -12.17
CA MET A 61 4.46 10.65 -13.29
C MET A 61 5.54 11.07 -14.30
N GLN A 62 5.66 10.34 -15.41
CA GLN A 62 6.34 10.88 -16.58
C GLN A 62 5.56 12.12 -16.99
N ARG A 63 6.06 13.30 -16.61
CA ARG A 63 5.66 14.52 -17.26
C ARG A 63 6.32 14.46 -18.62
N ASP A 64 5.54 14.24 -19.66
CA ASP A 64 6.02 14.39 -21.03
C ASP A 64 6.62 15.80 -21.16
N GLY A 65 7.96 15.88 -21.15
CA GLY A 65 8.71 17.13 -21.21
C GLY A 65 9.65 17.44 -20.05
N ASP A 66 10.36 16.45 -19.48
CA ASP A 66 11.56 16.75 -18.67
C ASP A 66 12.78 16.88 -19.62
N PRO A 67 13.30 18.10 -19.88
CA PRO A 67 14.43 18.33 -20.78
C PRO A 67 15.78 17.90 -20.19
N SER A 68 15.80 17.27 -19.02
CA SER A 68 17.02 16.98 -18.25
C SER A 68 17.66 15.62 -18.58
N ALA A 69 17.39 15.06 -19.77
CA ALA A 69 17.94 13.78 -20.23
C ALA A 69 18.97 13.95 -21.37
N GLU A 70 19.81 14.99 -21.30
CA GLU A 70 21.06 15.12 -22.06
C GLU A 70 22.28 14.97 -21.14
#